data_AF-A0A8J3HXK7-F1
#
_entry.id   AF-A0A8J3HXK7-F1
#
_cell.length_a   1.000
_cell.length_b   1.000
_cell.length_c   1.000
_cell.angle_alpha   90.00
_cell.angle_beta   90.00
_cell.angle_gamma   90.00
#
_symmetry.space_group_name_H-M   'P 1'
#
loop_
_entity.id
_entity.type
_entity.pdbx_description
1 polymer ?
#
loop_
_entity_poly.entity_id
_entity_poly.type
_entity_poly.pdbx_seq_one_letter_code
_entity_poly.pdbx_strand_id
1 'polypeptide(L)'
;MNDEEIQGRLRLTDAMNTYNPALTVLKNKGYHLYFVPDERPQCFGDFWAMKDGRVFIAMDPLRLLGLIGVWEGMGDGWSHLRYEDIWGQLTDIGFVEDDFRSWDENAFQQLTRELRLVFDAMGQDLPEPVTRAALAQIIKSWSEGEEITGQDLSGE
;
A
#
# COMPACT_ATOMS: atom_id res chain seq x y z
N MET A 1 25.01 -5.82 -16.32
CA MET A 1 24.65 -4.80 -15.32
C MET A 1 25.18 -5.36 -14.02
N ASN A 2 26.16 -4.72 -13.38
CA ASN A 2 26.81 -5.28 -12.20
C ASN A 2 25.90 -5.06 -10.99
N ASP A 3 25.59 -6.13 -10.26
CA ASP A 3 24.66 -6.18 -9.14
C ASP A 3 25.21 -5.56 -7.84
N GLU A 4 26.38 -4.92 -7.86
CA GLU A 4 27.10 -4.49 -6.65
C GLU A 4 26.77 -3.08 -6.12
N GLU A 5 25.84 -2.33 -6.70
CA GLU A 5 25.41 -1.03 -6.16
C GLU A 5 23.90 -0.80 -6.25
N ILE A 6 23.10 -1.56 -5.49
CA ILE A 6 21.82 -1.06 -5.00
C ILE A 6 21.82 -1.13 -3.48
N GLN A 7 22.74 -0.39 -2.87
CA GLN A 7 22.68 -0.08 -1.44
C GLN A 7 21.90 1.24 -1.30
N GLY A 8 20.58 1.17 -1.54
CA GLY A 8 19.65 2.29 -1.46
C GLY A 8 18.28 1.85 -0.94
N ARG A 9 17.49 2.77 -0.38
CA ARG A 9 16.11 2.51 0.04
C ARG A 9 15.28 2.15 -1.21
N LEU A 10 14.66 0.96 -1.21
CA LEU A 10 13.78 0.51 -2.31
C LEU A 10 12.35 0.98 -2.06
N ARG A 11 11.78 1.69 -3.04
CA ARG A 11 10.35 2.00 -3.10
C ARG A 11 9.75 1.35 -4.34
N LEU A 12 8.75 0.51 -4.12
CA LEU A 12 7.94 -0.09 -5.18
C LEU A 12 6.49 0.38 -4.99
N THR A 13 5.84 0.79 -6.07
CA THR A 13 4.44 1.24 -6.07
C THR A 13 3.65 0.47 -7.11
N ASP A 14 2.32 0.44 -6.96
CA ASP A 14 1.45 -0.06 -8.02
C ASP A 14 1.60 0.83 -9.26
N ALA A 15 2.10 0.22 -10.34
CA ALA A 15 2.30 0.84 -11.63
C ALA A 15 2.45 -0.26 -12.70
N MET A 16 2.13 0.04 -13.96
CA MET A 16 2.12 -0.95 -15.04
C MET A 16 3.48 -1.64 -15.29
N ASN A 17 4.60 -1.04 -14.88
CA ASN A 17 5.93 -1.67 -14.96
C ASN A 17 6.11 -2.85 -13.98
N THR A 18 5.26 -2.96 -12.95
CA THR A 18 5.28 -4.07 -11.97
C THR A 18 4.46 -5.28 -12.41
N TYR A 19 3.65 -5.15 -13.45
CA TYR A 19 2.71 -6.19 -13.88
C TYR A 19 3.40 -7.44 -14.43
N ASN A 20 4.41 -7.26 -15.29
CA ASN A 20 5.19 -8.38 -15.82
C ASN A 20 5.96 -9.16 -14.72
N PRO A 21 6.61 -8.49 -13.75
CA PRO A 21 7.13 -9.15 -12.56
C PRO A 21 6.07 -9.98 -11.82
N ALA A 22 4.87 -9.44 -11.59
CA ALA A 22 3.79 -10.16 -10.91
C ALA A 22 3.35 -11.42 -11.67
N LEU A 23 3.14 -11.32 -12.98
CA LEU A 23 2.82 -12.47 -13.84
C LEU A 23 3.95 -13.52 -13.85
N THR A 24 5.21 -13.07 -13.81
CA THR A 24 6.37 -13.96 -13.74
C THR A 24 6.37 -14.77 -12.44
N VAL A 25 6.10 -14.13 -11.30
CA VAL A 25 5.96 -14.80 -10.01
C VAL A 25 4.85 -15.85 -10.05
N LEU A 26 3.68 -15.51 -10.57
CA LEU A 26 2.55 -16.44 -10.68
C LEU A 26 2.87 -17.64 -11.57
N LYS A 27 3.50 -17.41 -12.72
CA LYS A 27 3.95 -18.48 -13.61
C LYS A 27 4.96 -19.41 -12.92
N ASN A 28 5.93 -18.85 -12.18
CA ASN A 28 6.93 -19.62 -11.45
C ASN A 28 6.32 -20.43 -10.29
N LYS A 29 5.20 -19.97 -9.72
CA LYS A 29 4.40 -20.71 -8.72
C LYS A 29 3.56 -21.84 -9.35
N GLY A 30 3.58 -22.01 -10.66
CA GLY A 30 2.87 -23.08 -11.38
C GLY A 30 1.41 -22.77 -11.73
N TYR A 31 1.03 -21.49 -11.75
CA TYR A 31 -0.31 -21.10 -12.21
C TYR A 31 -0.39 -21.06 -13.74
N HIS A 32 -1.51 -21.53 -14.28
CA HIS A 32 -1.91 -21.28 -15.65
C HIS A 32 -2.59 -19.92 -15.73
N LEU A 33 -2.07 -19.03 -16.57
CA LEU A 33 -2.51 -17.63 -16.69
C LEU A 33 -3.31 -17.42 -17.98
N TYR A 34 -4.41 -16.68 -17.87
CA TYR A 34 -5.27 -16.31 -18.99
C TYR A 34 -5.67 -14.85 -18.87
N PHE A 35 -5.94 -14.24 -20.01
CA PHE A 35 -6.58 -12.94 -20.09
C PHE A 35 -7.92 -13.12 -20.78
N VAL A 36 -8.99 -12.66 -20.13
CA VAL A 36 -10.36 -12.72 -20.65
C VAL A 36 -10.76 -11.28 -20.96
N PRO A 37 -10.82 -10.90 -22.26
CA PRO A 37 -11.19 -9.54 -22.63
C PRO A 37 -12.64 -9.24 -22.23
N ASP A 38 -12.90 -8.00 -21.84
CA ASP A 38 -14.25 -7.48 -21.60
C ASP A 38 -14.58 -6.48 -22.71
N GLU A 39 -15.74 -6.66 -23.35
CA GLU A 39 -16.18 -5.80 -24.45
C GLU A 39 -16.78 -4.47 -23.98
N ARG A 40 -16.97 -4.29 -22.66
CA ARG A 40 -17.51 -3.05 -22.09
C ARG A 40 -16.46 -1.93 -22.12
N PRO A 41 -16.81 -0.69 -22.51
CA PRO A 41 -15.85 0.40 -22.69
C PRO A 41 -15.04 0.78 -21.44
N GLN A 42 -15.54 0.44 -20.25
CA GLN A 42 -14.92 0.79 -18.97
C GLN A 42 -14.02 -0.32 -18.41
N CYS A 43 -13.89 -1.47 -19.08
CA CYS A 43 -13.16 -2.62 -18.60
C CYS A 43 -12.27 -3.18 -19.71
N PHE A 44 -10.96 -3.26 -19.46
CA PHE A 44 -10.02 -3.85 -20.43
C PHE A 44 -10.20 -5.37 -20.53
N GLY A 45 -10.58 -6.01 -19.43
CA GLY A 45 -10.68 -7.46 -19.27
C GLY A 45 -10.16 -7.88 -17.91
N ASP A 46 -10.27 -9.17 -17.63
CA ASP A 46 -9.82 -9.79 -16.38
C ASP A 46 -8.63 -10.71 -16.62
N PHE A 47 -7.71 -10.71 -15.65
CA PHE A 47 -6.63 -11.68 -15.54
C PHE A 47 -7.09 -12.84 -14.68
N TRP A 48 -6.89 -14.05 -15.21
CA TRP A 48 -7.28 -15.30 -14.57
C TRP A 48 -6.03 -16.12 -14.28
N ALA A 49 -6.00 -16.76 -13.12
CA ALA A 49 -4.98 -17.73 -12.74
C ALA A 49 -5.62 -19.01 -12.22
N MET A 50 -5.11 -20.16 -12.68
CA MET A 50 -5.65 -21.47 -12.32
C MET A 50 -4.57 -22.43 -11.85
N LYS A 51 -4.84 -23.14 -10.74
CA LYS A 51 -3.95 -24.16 -10.17
C LYS A 51 -4.76 -25.10 -9.28
N ASP A 52 -4.51 -26.41 -9.36
CA ASP A 52 -5.13 -27.43 -8.49
C ASP A 52 -6.66 -27.30 -8.36
N GLY A 53 -7.34 -27.06 -9.48
CA GLY A 53 -8.80 -26.92 -9.54
C GLY A 53 -9.37 -25.59 -9.03
N ARG A 54 -8.52 -24.61 -8.70
CA ARG A 54 -8.92 -23.29 -8.19
C ARG A 54 -8.72 -22.22 -9.25
N VAL A 55 -9.57 -21.19 -9.18
CA VAL A 55 -9.60 -20.09 -10.14
C VAL A 55 -9.56 -18.78 -9.37
N PHE A 56 -8.66 -17.89 -9.78
CA PHE A 56 -8.49 -16.55 -9.23
C PHE A 56 -8.67 -15.55 -10.36
N ILE A 57 -9.39 -14.45 -10.11
CA ILE A 57 -9.78 -13.47 -11.12
C ILE A 57 -9.55 -12.07 -10.56
N ALA A 58 -8.86 -11.21 -11.31
CA ALA A 58 -8.69 -9.80 -10.95
C ALA A 58 -8.48 -8.91 -12.18
N MET A 59 -8.70 -7.60 -12.02
CA MET A 59 -8.59 -6.61 -13.09
C MET A 59 -7.14 -6.25 -13.46
N ASP A 60 -6.16 -6.61 -12.64
CA ASP A 60 -4.74 -6.40 -12.91
C ASP A 60 -3.88 -7.51 -12.27
N PRO A 61 -2.63 -7.69 -12.74
CA PRO A 61 -1.74 -8.73 -12.25
C PRO A 61 -1.33 -8.61 -10.78
N LEU A 62 -1.26 -7.40 -10.21
CA LEU A 62 -0.88 -7.21 -8.80
C LEU A 62 -2.02 -7.64 -7.88
N ARG A 63 -3.26 -7.25 -8.18
CA ARG A 63 -4.45 -7.74 -7.47
C ARG A 63 -4.59 -9.24 -7.59
N LEU A 64 -4.32 -9.81 -8.76
CA LEU A 64 -4.35 -11.26 -8.95
C LEU A 64 -3.31 -11.97 -8.06
N LEU A 65 -2.08 -11.44 -8.01
CA LEU A 65 -1.03 -11.92 -7.12
C LEU A 65 -1.43 -11.79 -5.64
N GLY A 66 -2.07 -10.68 -5.26
CA GLY A 66 -2.58 -10.45 -3.91
C GLY A 66 -3.64 -11.48 -3.50
N LEU A 67 -4.65 -11.73 -4.34
CA LEU A 67 -5.70 -12.74 -4.09
C LEU A 67 -5.11 -14.14 -3.92
N ILE A 68 -4.15 -14.49 -4.78
CA ILE A 68 -3.43 -15.76 -4.67
C ILE A 68 -2.63 -15.83 -3.37
N GLY A 69 -1.95 -14.76 -2.98
CA GLY A 69 -1.21 -14.70 -1.72
C GLY A 69 -2.11 -14.90 -0.50
N VAL A 70 -3.31 -14.29 -0.50
CA VAL A 70 -4.33 -14.51 0.54
C VAL A 70 -4.70 -16.00 0.61
N TRP A 71 -5.03 -16.61 -0.53
CA TRP A 71 -5.39 -18.03 -0.58
C TRP A 71 -4.22 -18.96 -0.19
N GLU A 72 -3.00 -18.69 -0.64
CA GLU A 72 -1.83 -19.50 -0.28
C GLU A 72 -1.55 -19.44 1.23
N GLY A 73 -1.81 -18.31 1.89
CA GLY A 73 -1.62 -18.14 3.32
C GLY A 73 -2.75 -18.69 4.19
N MET A 74 -4.00 -18.65 3.70
CA MET A 74 -5.21 -18.91 4.51
C MET A 74 -6.01 -20.13 4.05
N GLY A 75 -5.75 -20.64 2.86
CA GLY A 75 -6.46 -21.75 2.24
C GLY A 75 -7.89 -21.41 1.80
N ASP A 76 -8.68 -22.44 1.52
CA ASP A 76 -10.03 -22.31 0.97
C ASP A 76 -11.03 -21.68 1.96
N GLY A 77 -10.72 -21.72 3.27
CA GLY A 77 -11.57 -21.20 4.34
C GLY A 77 -11.36 -19.71 4.65
N TRP A 78 -10.60 -18.97 3.84
CA TRP A 78 -10.21 -17.59 4.12
C TRP A 78 -11.40 -16.68 4.43
N SER A 79 -12.57 -16.86 3.83
CA SER A 79 -13.72 -15.98 4.08
C SER A 79 -14.42 -16.23 5.43
N HIS A 80 -14.05 -17.28 6.16
CA HIS A 80 -14.72 -17.72 7.39
C HIS A 80 -13.87 -17.59 8.65
N LEU A 81 -12.62 -17.17 8.52
CA LEU A 81 -11.77 -16.91 9.68
C LEU A 81 -12.15 -15.56 10.32
N ARG A 82 -11.94 -15.45 11.64
CA ARG A 82 -12.01 -14.17 12.34
C ARG A 82 -10.68 -13.48 12.19
N TYR A 83 -10.70 -12.31 11.57
CA TYR A 83 -9.53 -11.45 11.41
C TYR A 83 -9.60 -10.28 12.37
N GLU A 84 -8.42 -9.80 12.74
CA GLU A 84 -8.28 -8.44 13.22
C GLU A 84 -8.66 -7.47 12.10
N ASP A 85 -9.38 -6.40 12.43
CA ASP A 85 -9.75 -5.35 11.47
C ASP A 85 -8.58 -4.39 11.21
N ILE A 86 -7.53 -4.94 10.59
CA ILE A 86 -6.33 -4.19 10.24
C ILE A 86 -6.67 -3.08 9.22
N TRP A 87 -7.65 -3.31 8.35
CA TRP A 87 -8.11 -2.30 7.40
C TRP A 87 -8.65 -1.07 8.14
N GLY A 88 -9.59 -1.27 9.07
CA GLY A 88 -10.13 -0.19 9.91
C GLY A 88 -9.02 0.58 10.63
N GLN A 89 -8.10 -0.14 11.27
CA GLN A 89 -6.95 0.48 11.96
C GLN A 89 -6.10 1.35 11.02
N LEU A 90 -5.83 0.88 9.79
CA LEU A 90 -5.05 1.64 8.81
C LEU A 90 -5.83 2.83 8.25
N THR A 91 -7.12 2.69 7.99
CA THR A 91 -7.94 3.78 7.43
C THR A 91 -8.25 4.86 8.45
N ASP A 92 -8.37 4.52 9.73
CA ASP A 92 -8.53 5.48 10.82
C ASP A 92 -7.30 6.40 10.94
N ILE A 93 -6.11 5.88 10.56
CA ILE A 93 -4.86 6.66 10.49
C ILE A 93 -4.73 7.41 9.15
N GLY A 94 -5.12 6.79 8.03
CA GLY A 94 -4.91 7.33 6.69
C GLY A 94 -5.90 8.41 6.27
N PHE A 95 -7.13 8.36 6.79
CA PHE A 95 -8.20 9.32 6.51
C PHE A 95 -8.57 10.07 7.78
N VAL A 96 -7.59 10.76 8.36
CA VAL A 96 -7.84 11.58 9.55
C VAL A 96 -8.68 12.80 9.15
N GLU A 97 -9.99 12.60 9.06
CA GLU A 97 -10.97 13.69 8.97
C GLU A 97 -11.14 14.39 10.33
N ASP A 98 -10.73 13.73 11.43
CA ASP A 98 -10.91 14.22 12.79
C ASP A 98 -9.64 14.85 13.38
N ASP A 99 -9.81 16.09 13.83
CA ASP A 99 -8.81 16.92 14.51
C ASP A 99 -7.99 16.09 15.54
N PHE A 100 -6.73 15.76 15.18
CA PHE A 100 -5.78 15.06 16.06
C PHE A 100 -5.64 15.76 17.42
N ARG A 101 -6.12 17.00 17.59
CA ARG A 101 -6.26 17.69 18.88
C ARG A 101 -7.11 16.93 19.90
N SER A 102 -8.01 16.06 19.47
CA SER A 102 -8.86 15.25 20.37
C SER A 102 -8.18 13.98 20.90
N TRP A 103 -7.09 13.55 20.26
CA TRP A 103 -6.36 12.34 20.66
C TRP A 103 -5.57 12.57 21.93
N ASP A 104 -5.45 11.56 22.78
CA ASP A 104 -4.55 11.64 23.92
C ASP A 104 -3.07 11.72 23.47
N GLU A 105 -2.18 12.01 24.40
CA GLU A 105 -0.76 12.18 24.09
C GLU A 105 -0.09 10.86 23.68
N ASN A 106 -0.58 9.71 24.15
CA ASN A 106 0.01 8.43 23.81
C ASN A 106 -0.29 8.07 22.34
N ALA A 107 -1.55 8.19 21.93
CA ALA A 107 -1.97 7.97 20.55
C ALA A 107 -1.24 8.91 19.57
N PHE A 108 -1.07 10.18 19.94
CA PHE A 108 -0.29 11.13 19.13
C PHE A 108 1.20 10.74 19.04
N GLN A 109 1.82 10.34 20.14
CA GLN A 109 3.22 9.88 20.14
C GLN A 109 3.42 8.57 19.39
N GLN A 110 2.42 7.69 19.35
CA GLN A 110 2.48 6.48 18.55
C GLN A 110 2.45 6.80 17.05
N LEU A 111 1.48 7.62 16.61
CA LEU A 111 1.36 8.03 15.21
C LEU A 111 2.63 8.72 14.70
N THR A 112 3.20 9.62 15.48
CA THR A 112 4.44 10.34 15.09
C THR A 112 5.64 9.40 14.93
N ARG A 113 5.75 8.33 15.73
CA ARG A 113 6.78 7.30 15.56
C ARG A 113 6.57 6.51 14.28
N GLU A 114 5.33 6.10 14.00
CA GLU A 114 4.98 5.33 12.80
C GLU A 114 5.24 6.15 11.53
N LEU A 115 4.82 7.42 11.52
CA LEU A 115 5.09 8.32 10.40
C LEU A 115 6.57 8.59 10.20
N ARG A 116 7.37 8.65 11.27
CA ARG A 116 8.83 8.82 11.12
C ARG A 116 9.45 7.70 10.30
N LEU A 117 8.99 6.46 10.46
CA LEU A 117 9.44 5.33 9.64
C LEU A 117 9.09 5.53 8.15
N VAL A 118 7.91 6.09 7.86
CA VAL A 118 7.47 6.38 6.49
C VAL A 118 8.30 7.51 5.87
N PHE A 119 8.49 8.61 6.60
CA PHE A 119 9.30 9.74 6.17
C PHE A 119 10.76 9.34 5.92
N ASP A 120 11.35 8.60 6.86
CA ASP A 120 12.67 7.99 6.70
C ASP A 120 12.69 7.13 5.43
N ALA A 121 11.72 6.24 5.21
CA ALA A 121 11.68 5.41 4.00
C ALA A 121 11.63 6.23 2.70
N MET A 122 11.04 7.43 2.73
CA MET A 122 10.98 8.36 1.61
C MET A 122 12.18 9.31 1.49
N GLY A 123 13.10 9.29 2.47
CA GLY A 123 14.23 10.23 2.51
C GLY A 123 13.83 11.65 2.88
N GLN A 124 12.74 11.82 3.63
CA GLN A 124 12.29 13.08 4.19
C GLN A 124 12.43 13.04 5.70
N ASP A 125 12.64 14.20 6.33
CA ASP A 125 12.73 14.32 7.78
C ASP A 125 11.43 14.91 8.34
N LEU A 126 10.90 14.31 9.41
CA LEU A 126 9.86 14.95 10.21
C LEU A 126 10.48 16.06 11.10
N PRO A 127 9.77 17.17 11.32
CA PRO A 127 10.26 18.27 12.14
C PRO A 127 10.44 17.83 13.60
N GLU A 128 11.41 18.43 14.30
CA GLU A 128 11.61 18.19 15.74
C GLU A 128 11.43 19.47 16.56
N PRO A 129 10.51 19.49 17.55
CA PRO A 129 9.53 18.46 17.88
C PRO A 129 8.37 18.40 16.87
N VAL A 130 7.79 17.22 16.64
CA VAL A 130 6.57 17.10 15.82
C VAL A 130 5.38 17.65 16.62
N THR A 131 4.90 18.83 16.24
CA THR A 131 3.68 19.40 16.84
C THR A 131 2.43 18.87 16.12
N ARG A 132 1.28 18.88 16.80
CA ARG A 132 -0.01 18.48 16.20
C ARG A 132 -0.36 19.35 14.98
N ALA A 133 -0.01 20.64 15.02
CA ALA A 133 -0.22 21.56 13.91
C ALA A 133 0.67 21.24 12.70
N ALA A 134 1.97 21.01 12.93
CA ALA A 134 2.89 20.62 11.87
C ALA A 134 2.48 19.28 11.24
N LEU A 135 2.06 18.30 12.06
CA LEU A 135 1.59 17.02 11.56
C LEU A 135 0.32 17.15 10.68
N ALA A 136 -0.63 18.00 11.09
CA ALA A 136 -1.84 18.25 10.32
C ALA A 136 -1.53 18.90 8.96
N GLN A 137 -0.59 19.84 8.91
CA GLN A 137 -0.14 20.46 7.64
C GLN A 137 0.52 19.44 6.71
N ILE A 138 1.41 18.60 7.26
CA ILE A 138 2.07 17.52 6.53
C ILE A 138 1.06 16.56 5.89
N ILE A 139 0.09 16.06 6.67
CA ILE A 139 -0.92 15.11 6.19
C ILE A 139 -1.81 15.76 5.13
N LYS A 140 -2.19 17.03 5.34
CA LYS A 140 -2.97 17.80 4.37
C LYS A 140 -2.23 17.93 3.03
N SER A 141 -0.97 18.35 3.06
CA SER A 141 -0.12 18.48 1.86
C SER A 141 -0.03 17.16 1.07
N TRP A 142 0.14 16.03 1.76
CA TRP A 142 0.08 14.70 1.13
C TRP A 142 -1.26 14.37 0.49
N SER A 143 -2.37 14.67 1.17
CA SER A 143 -3.71 14.39 0.63
C SER A 143 -4.03 15.22 -0.61
N GLU A 144 -3.44 16.42 -0.72
CA GLU A 144 -3.59 17.35 -1.84
C GLU A 144 -2.57 17.08 -2.98
N GLY A 145 -1.62 16.16 -2.76
CA GLY A 145 -0.58 15.80 -3.72
C GLY A 145 0.49 16.87 -3.90
N GLU A 146 0.64 17.77 -2.92
CA GLU A 146 1.65 18.83 -2.91
C GLU A 146 3.01 18.28 -2.44
N GLU A 147 4.11 18.82 -2.99
CA GLU A 147 5.43 18.55 -2.43
C GLU A 147 5.51 19.20 -1.05
N ILE A 148 5.74 18.41 0.00
CA ILE A 148 6.03 18.94 1.34
C ILE A 148 7.32 19.76 1.25
N THR A 149 7.20 21.07 1.44
CA THR A 149 8.32 21.99 1.46
C THR A 149 8.78 22.24 2.90
N GLY A 150 10.00 22.76 3.09
CA GLY A 150 10.49 23.13 4.42
C GLY A 150 9.65 24.20 5.14
N GLN A 151 8.74 24.90 4.45
CA GLN A 151 7.80 25.84 5.06
C GLN A 151 6.64 25.12 5.75
N ASP A 152 6.17 23.98 5.22
CA ASP A 152 5.10 23.17 5.82
C ASP A 152 5.53 22.49 7.13
N LEU A 153 6.84 22.39 7.34
CA LEU A 153 7.45 21.82 8.53
C LEU A 153 7.74 22.86 9.62
N SER A 154 7.58 24.15 9.32
CA SER A 154 7.99 25.25 10.21
C SER A 154 6.90 25.75 11.17
N GLY A 155 5.64 25.35 10.97
CA GLY A 155 4.54 25.50 11.94
C GLY A 155 4.54 26.83 12.71
N GLU A 156 4.39 27.96 12.01
CA GLU A 156 3.91 29.21 12.64
C GLU A 156 2.39 29.19 12.82
#